data_AF-A0A348B4I9-F1
#
_entry.id   AF-A0A348B4I9-F1
#
_cell.length_a   1.000
_cell.length_b   1.000
_cell.length_c   1.000
_cell.angle_alpha   90.00
_cell.angle_beta   90.00
_cell.angle_gamma   90.00
#
_symmetry.space_group_name_H-M   'P 1'
#
loop_
_entity.id
_entity.type
_entity.pdbx_description
1 polymer ?
#
loop_
_entity_poly.entity_id
_entity_poly.type
_entity_poly.pdbx_seq_one_letter_code
_entity_poly.pdbx_strand_id
1 'polypeptide(L)'
;MATFRPVLLRGIARGMREARGRKLPLIAGHKLLYSCNLKCRMCPFWRRKDEKLLSLQEEVRMMNALADAGVLFMGFEGESPSSGGTFQKS
;
A
#
# COMPACT_ATOMS: atom_id res chain seq x y z
N MET A 1 3.10 -22.21 -10.32
CA MET A 1 4.15 -21.39 -10.95
C MET A 1 3.55 -20.29 -11.86
N ALA A 2 2.63 -19.46 -11.37
CA ALA A 2 1.97 -18.41 -12.18
C ALA A 2 2.41 -16.98 -11.84
N THR A 3 3.02 -16.77 -10.67
CA THR A 3 3.40 -15.45 -10.14
C THR A 3 4.82 -15.01 -10.50
N PHE A 4 5.68 -15.91 -10.98
CA PHE A 4 7.09 -15.58 -11.27
C PHE A 4 7.28 -14.78 -12.57
N ARG A 5 6.51 -15.08 -13.62
CA ARG A 5 6.55 -14.36 -14.91
C ARG A 5 6.22 -12.87 -14.81
N PRO A 6 5.14 -12.43 -14.12
CA PRO A 6 4.83 -11.01 -14.03
C PRO A 6 5.86 -10.22 -13.21
N VAL A 7 6.46 -10.83 -12.19
CA VAL A 7 7.51 -10.18 -11.38
C VAL A 7 8.80 -9.99 -12.20
N LEU A 8 9.25 -11.01 -12.93
CA LEU A 8 10.41 -10.90 -13.82
C LEU A 8 10.21 -9.89 -14.94
N LEU A 9 9.05 -9.89 -15.61
CA LEU A 9 8.75 -8.94 -16.68
C LEU A 9 8.74 -7.50 -16.17
N ARG A 10 8.14 -7.25 -15.01
CA ARG A 10 8.14 -5.93 -14.37
C ARG A 10 9.56 -5.52 -13.93
N GLY A 11 10.38 -6.47 -13.46
CA GLY A 11 11.78 -6.23 -13.12
C GLY A 11 12.63 -5.82 -14.34
N ILE A 12 12.47 -6.48 -15.48
CA ILE A 12 13.19 -6.12 -16.73
C ILE A 12 12.73 -4.75 -17.23
N ALA A 13 11.43 -4.49 -17.28
CA ALA A 13 10.88 -3.19 -17.69
C ALA A 13 11.30 -2.04 -16.77
N ARG A 14 11.52 -2.34 -15.49
CA ARG A 14 12.08 -1.42 -14.51
C ARG A 14 13.56 -1.15 -14.79
N GLY A 15 14.37 -2.19 -14.96
CA GLY A 15 15.81 -2.05 -15.28
C GLY A 15 16.04 -1.21 -16.53
N MET A 16 15.23 -1.37 -17.58
CA MET A 16 15.28 -0.53 -18.78
C MET A 16 14.95 0.95 -18.51
N ARG A 17 14.00 1.23 -17.60
CA ARG A 17 13.62 2.60 -17.22
C ARG A 17 14.68 3.25 -16.30
N GLU A 18 15.25 2.48 -15.40
CA GLU A 18 16.35 2.92 -14.51
C GLU A 18 17.63 3.19 -15.31
N ALA A 19 17.95 2.37 -16.33
CA ALA A 19 19.06 2.60 -17.25
C ALA A 19 18.92 3.91 -18.06
N ARG A 20 17.69 4.40 -18.26
CA ARG A 20 17.40 5.72 -18.85
C ARG A 20 17.45 6.87 -17.84
N GLY A 21 18.01 6.63 -16.64
CA GLY A 21 18.21 7.63 -15.58
C GLY A 21 17.01 7.87 -14.67
N ARG A 22 15.90 7.12 -14.81
CA ARG A 22 14.71 7.29 -13.96
C ARG A 22 14.76 6.35 -12.75
N LYS A 23 14.98 6.89 -11.55
CA LYS A 23 14.84 6.12 -10.30
C LYS A 23 13.36 5.80 -10.07
N LEU A 24 13.03 4.51 -9.93
CA LEU A 24 11.66 4.06 -9.69
C LEU A 24 11.47 3.64 -8.21
N PRO A 25 10.32 3.91 -7.58
CA PRO A 25 10.02 3.37 -6.26
C PRO A 25 9.89 1.84 -6.33
N LEU A 26 10.45 1.10 -5.36
CA LEU A 26 10.35 -0.37 -5.31
C LEU A 26 9.23 -0.84 -4.40
N ILE A 27 9.12 -0.19 -3.25
CA ILE A 27 8.22 -0.57 -2.16
C ILE A 27 7.37 0.66 -1.80
N ALA A 28 6.08 0.45 -1.56
CA ALA A 28 5.19 1.43 -0.97
C ALA A 28 4.57 0.87 0.31
N GLY A 29 4.32 1.74 1.29
CA GLY A 29 3.51 1.43 2.47
C GLY A 29 2.23 2.25 2.40
N HIS A 30 1.08 1.61 2.63
CA HIS A 30 -0.22 2.28 2.69
C HIS A 30 -0.92 1.94 4.01
N LYS A 31 -1.31 2.97 4.75
CA LYS A 31 -2.00 2.83 6.03
C LYS A 31 -3.51 2.92 5.79
N LEU A 32 -4.19 1.78 5.92
CA LEU A 32 -5.64 1.65 5.72
C LEU A 32 -6.43 2.24 6.89
N LEU A 33 -5.87 2.16 8.09
CA LEU A 33 -6.52 2.59 9.33
C LEU A 33 -5.54 3.41 10.17
N TYR A 34 -5.98 4.61 10.55
CA TYR A 34 -5.26 5.50 11.46
C TYR A 34 -5.78 5.43 12.90
N SER A 35 -7.00 4.94 13.08
CA SER A 35 -7.58 4.71 14.39
C SER A 35 -7.05 3.41 14.98
N CYS A 36 -6.70 3.47 16.27
CA CYS A 36 -6.10 2.39 17.02
C CYS A 36 -6.58 2.47 18.47
N ASN A 37 -6.98 1.34 19.05
CA ASN A 37 -7.39 1.24 20.46
C ASN A 37 -6.19 1.23 21.43
N LEU A 38 -4.98 0.96 20.93
CA LEU A 38 -3.75 0.99 21.71
C LEU A 38 -3.15 2.41 21.74
N LYS A 39 -2.83 2.88 22.94
CA LYS A 39 -2.17 4.18 23.16
C LYS A 39 -0.68 4.01 23.40
N CYS A 40 -0.01 3.31 22.48
CA CYS A 40 1.43 3.04 22.59
C CYS A 40 2.22 4.34 22.76
N ARG A 41 3.14 4.38 23.72
CA ARG A 41 3.93 5.58 24.08
C ARG A 41 4.68 6.18 22.88
N MET A 42 5.24 5.32 22.02
CA MET A 42 6.00 5.74 20.84
C MET A 42 5.13 5.99 19.60
N CYS A 43 3.87 5.55 19.59
CA CYS A 43 3.03 5.64 18.41
C CYS A 43 2.53 7.09 18.24
N PRO A 44 2.80 7.76 17.10
CA PRO A 44 2.26 9.08 16.83
C PRO A 44 0.81 9.04 16.32
N PHE A 45 0.31 7.88 15.86
CA PHE A 45 -0.94 7.80 15.09
C PHE A 45 -2.19 7.99 15.94
N TRP A 46 -2.31 7.36 17.11
CA TRP A 46 -3.50 7.53 17.98
C TRP A 46 -3.70 8.98 18.48
N ARG A 47 -2.63 9.81 18.45
CA ARG A 47 -2.67 11.22 18.84
C ARG A 47 -3.15 12.15 17.73
N ARG A 48 -3.20 11.66 16.49
CA ARG A 48 -3.68 12.44 15.34
C ARG A 48 -5.20 12.44 15.34
N LYS A 49 -5.78 13.48 14.75
CA LYS A 49 -7.21 13.48 14.45
C LYS A 49 -7.48 12.41 13.40
N ASP A 50 -8.64 11.77 13.49
CA ASP A 50 -9.06 10.80 12.49
C ASP A 50 -9.07 11.45 11.10
N GLU A 51 -8.39 10.81 10.16
CA GLU A 51 -8.34 11.22 8.77
C GLU A 51 -9.47 10.54 7.99
N LYS A 52 -9.94 11.20 6.94
CA LYS A 52 -10.95 10.62 6.04
C LYS A 52 -10.32 9.43 5.32
N LEU A 53 -10.88 8.24 5.55
CA LEU A 53 -10.46 7.04 4.84
C LEU A 53 -10.84 7.12 3.36
N LEU A 54 -10.01 6.50 2.52
CA LEU A 54 -10.33 6.31 1.11
C LEU A 54 -11.47 5.31 0.96
N SER A 55 -12.38 5.56 0.02
CA SER A 55 -13.30 4.54 -0.46
C SER A 55 -12.54 3.43 -1.19
N LEU A 56 -13.16 2.25 -1.32
CA LEU A 56 -12.57 1.12 -2.07
C LEU A 56 -12.14 1.52 -3.49
N GLN A 57 -12.92 2.37 -4.16
CA GLN A 57 -12.60 2.84 -5.51
C GLN A 57 -11.41 3.81 -5.53
N GLU A 58 -11.23 4.60 -4.46
CA GLU A 58 -10.04 5.44 -4.30
C GLU A 58 -8.80 4.59 -3.98
N GLU A 59 -8.95 3.55 -3.16
CA GLU A 59 -7.89 2.57 -2.87
C GLU A 59 -7.39 1.87 -4.14
N VAL A 60 -8.31 1.37 -4.98
CA VAL A 60 -7.96 0.74 -6.26
C VAL A 60 -7.26 1.72 -7.18
N ARG A 61 -7.72 2.97 -7.26
CA ARG A 61 -7.07 4.01 -8.07
C ARG A 61 -5.66 4.34 -7.57
N MET A 62 -5.46 4.45 -6.26
CA MET A 62 -4.15 4.64 -5.66
C MET A 62 -3.21 3.46 -5.98
N MET A 63 -3.68 2.21 -5.82
CA MET A 63 -2.89 1.02 -6.13
C MET A 63 -2.45 0.98 -7.60
N ASN A 64 -3.35 1.32 -8.53
CA ASN A 64 -3.03 1.38 -9.96
C ASN A 64 -1.98 2.47 -10.24
N ALA A 65 -2.13 3.66 -9.65
CA ALA A 65 -1.16 4.75 -9.81
C ALA A 65 0.24 4.36 -9.28
N LEU A 66 0.32 3.63 -8.17
CA LEU A 66 1.60 3.15 -7.62
C LEU A 66 2.23 2.05 -8.47
N ALA A 67 1.41 1.14 -9.02
CA ALA A 67 1.88 0.14 -9.97
C ALA A 67 2.45 0.80 -11.25
N ASP A 68 1.78 1.82 -11.78
CA ASP A 68 2.23 2.58 -12.95
C ASP A 68 3.52 3.35 -12.69
N ALA A 69 3.66 3.89 -11.47
CA ALA A 69 4.87 4.53 -10.97
C ALA A 69 6.06 3.54 -10.82
N GLY A 70 5.82 2.23 -10.87
CA GLY A 70 6.86 1.19 -10.84
C GLY A 70 7.04 0.48 -9.51
N VAL A 71 6.13 0.69 -8.55
CA VAL A 71 6.09 -0.06 -7.29
C VAL A 71 5.84 -1.55 -7.57
N LEU A 72 6.64 -2.41 -6.93
CA LEU A 72 6.51 -3.86 -7.06
C LEU A 72 5.93 -4.50 -5.80
N PHE A 73 6.21 -3.92 -4.63
CA PHE A 73 5.75 -4.43 -3.34
C PHE A 73 4.97 -3.36 -2.60
N MET A 74 3.82 -3.74 -2.04
CA MET A 74 3.00 -2.87 -1.22
C MET A 74 2.70 -3.54 0.12
N GLY A 75 3.07 -2.86 1.20
CA GLY A 75 2.65 -3.22 2.54
C GLY A 75 1.37 -2.48 2.91
N PHE A 76 0.34 -3.22 3.32
CA PHE A 76 -0.83 -2.63 3.95
C PHE A 76 -0.66 -2.65 5.45
N GLU A 77 -0.73 -1.47 6.06
CA GLU A 77 -0.72 -1.32 7.50
C GLU A 77 -2.13 -0.99 7.98
N GLY A 78 -2.62 -1.79 8.90
CA GLY A 78 -3.90 -1.57 9.57
C GLY A 78 -3.89 -2.36 10.87
N GLU A 79 -4.54 -1.82 11.88
CA GLU A 79 -4.70 -2.55 13.15
C GLU A 79 -6.03 -3.29 13.16
N SER A 80 -6.06 -4.44 13.84
CA SER A 80 -7.25 -5.29 13.90
C SER A 80 -8.33 -4.60 14.73
N PRO A 81 -9.55 -4.37 14.20
CA PRO A 81 -10.65 -3.92 15.03
C PRO A 81 -11.06 -5.06 15.97
N SER A 82 -11.06 -4.80 17.28
CA SER A 82 -11.62 -5.73 18.28
C SER A 82 -13.15 -5.89 18.14
N SER A 83 -13.79 -5.17 17.23
CA SER A 83 -15.21 -5.27 16.91
C SER A 83 -15.47 -5.06 15.41
N GLY A 84 -15.56 -6.16 14.65
CA GLY A 84 -16.50 -6.29 13.54
C GLY A 84 -16.33 -5.42 12.29
N GLY A 85 -15.10 -5.03 11.91
CA GLY A 85 -14.85 -4.47 10.59
C GLY A 85 -14.76 -5.58 9.54
N THR A 86 -15.90 -6.14 9.12
CA THR A 86 -15.95 -7.16 8.06
C THR A 86 -15.39 -6.55 6.78
N PHE A 87 -14.21 -6.99 6.35
CA PHE A 87 -13.78 -6.80 4.96
C PHE A 87 -14.72 -7.68 4.11
N GLN A 88 -15.89 -7.15 3.79
CA GLN A 88 -16.92 -7.85 3.06
C GLN A 88 -16.41 -8.01 1.63
N LYS A 89 -15.98 -9.23 1.29
CA LYS A 89 -15.71 -9.62 -0.10
C LYS A 89 -17.01 -9.40 -0.88
N SER A 90 -17.02 -8.37 -1.73
CA SER A 90 -18.02 -8.19 -2.79
C SER A 90 -17.83 -9.25 -3.86
#